data_AF-A0AAV4HRP3-F1
#
_entry.id   AF-A0AAV4HRP3-F1
#
_cell.length_a   1.000
_cell.length_b   1.000
_cell.length_c   1.000
_cell.angle_alpha   90.00
_cell.angle_beta   90.00
_cell.angle_gamma   90.00
#
_symmetry.space_group_name_H-M   'P 1'
#
loop_
_entity.id
_entity.type
_entity.pdbx_description
1 polymer ?
#
loop_
_entity_poly.entity_id
_entity_poly.type
_entity_poly.pdbx_seq_one_letter_code
_entity_poly.pdbx_strand_id
1 'polypeptide(L)' 'MVDVTKHNFSDIFPKIEYAIKAADFISIDTEFTGLCYSDACKPSLFDSSKQRYTKLKRSVENFTLCQIGLTTFKGSVSEN' A
#
# COMPACT_ATOMS: atom_id res chain seq x y z
N MET A 1 -0.37 -15.33 7.08
CA MET A 1 -0.89 -13.94 7.11
C MET A 1 -0.94 -13.51 8.56
N VAL A 2 -0.39 -12.34 8.90
CA VAL A 2 -0.41 -11.80 10.27
C VAL A 2 -1.30 -10.56 10.24
N ASP A 3 -2.37 -10.56 11.02
CA ASP A 3 -3.22 -9.38 11.18
C ASP A 3 -2.61 -8.46 12.24
N VAL A 4 -2.30 -7.23 11.84
CA VAL A 4 -1.61 -6.24 12.67
C VAL A 4 -2.57 -5.11 12.98
N THR A 5 -2.89 -4.96 14.26
CA THR A 5 -3.81 -3.95 14.78
C THR A 5 -3.11 -3.10 15.83
N LYS A 6 -3.80 -2.06 16.34
CA LYS A 6 -3.28 -1.22 17.42
C LYS A 6 -2.85 -2.00 18.68
N HIS A 7 -3.40 -3.19 18.89
CA HIS A 7 -3.19 -3.99 20.10
C HIS A 7 -1.92 -4.82 20.07
N ASN A 8 -1.40 -5.17 18.88
CA ASN A 8 -0.22 -6.02 18.72
C ASN A 8 0.91 -5.34 17.93
N PHE A 9 0.68 -4.11 17.43
CA PHE A 9 1.64 -3.39 16.60
C PHE A 9 2.99 -3.23 17.31
N SER A 10 3.01 -2.76 18.57
CA SER A 10 4.25 -2.55 19.32
C SER A 10 5.09 -3.82 19.47
N ASP A 11 4.45 -4.96 19.72
CA ASP A 11 5.13 -6.24 19.92
C ASP A 11 5.67 -6.83 18.61
N ILE A 12 4.94 -6.61 17.51
CA ILE A 12 5.28 -7.15 16.18
C ILE A 12 6.21 -6.21 15.41
N PHE A 13 6.24 -4.92 15.74
CA PHE A 13 7.01 -3.90 15.01
C PHE A 13 8.47 -4.31 14.77
N PRO A 14 9.24 -4.85 15.74
CA PRO A 14 10.62 -5.28 15.49
C PRO A 14 10.73 -6.38 14.41
N LYS A 15 9.72 -7.28 14.34
CA LYS A 15 9.68 -8.34 13.31
C LYS A 15 9.37 -7.77 11.93
N ILE A 16 8.44 -6.81 11.83
CA ILE A 16 8.14 -6.11 10.58
C ILE A 16 9.39 -5.37 10.09
N GLU A 17 10.04 -4.62 10.97
CA GLU A 17 11.24 -3.86 10.64
C GLU A 17 12.37 -4.77 10.14
N TYR A 18 12.63 -5.88 10.85
CA TYR A 18 13.60 -6.88 10.41
C TYR A 18 13.24 -7.48 9.06
N ALA A 19 11.99 -7.88 8.86
CA ALA A 19 11.54 -8.49 7.62
C ALA A 19 11.70 -7.54 6.43
N ILE A 20 11.40 -6.25 6.59
CA ILE A 20 11.60 -5.23 5.56
C ILE A 20 13.10 -5.07 5.26
N LYS A 21 13.95 -4.93 6.28
CA LYS A 21 15.40 -4.73 6.10
C LYS A 21 16.09 -5.94 5.46
N ALA A 22 15.58 -7.15 5.71
CA ALA A 22 16.15 -8.39 5.20
C ALA A 22 15.60 -8.82 3.83
N ALA A 23 14.57 -8.15 3.32
CA ALA A 23 13.95 -8.48 2.05
C ALA A 23 14.76 -7.94 0.86
N ASP A 24 14.76 -8.67 -0.25
CA ASP A 24 15.28 -8.18 -1.53
C ASP A 24 14.28 -7.24 -2.21
N PHE A 25 12.99 -7.53 -2.04
CA PHE A 25 11.91 -6.66 -2.47
C PHE A 25 10.67 -6.86 -1.58
N ILE A 26 9.78 -5.87 -1.65
CA ILE A 26 8.49 -5.89 -0.97
C ILE A 26 7.37 -5.72 -1.98
N SER A 27 6.23 -6.36 -1.74
CA SER A 27 4.98 -6.00 -2.40
C SER A 27 4.07 -5.30 -1.39
N ILE A 28 3.39 -4.25 -1.87
CA ILE A 28 2.41 -3.51 -1.09
C ILE A 28 1.08 -3.46 -1.82
N ASP A 29 0.01 -3.43 -1.05
CA ASP A 29 -1.33 -3.12 -1.52
C ASP A 29 -2.09 -2.37 -0.43
N THR A 30 -3.12 -1.62 -0.78
CA THR A 30 -3.80 -0.72 0.17
C THR A 30 -5.30 -0.74 -0.02
N GLU A 31 -6.03 -0.76 1.08
CA GLU A 31 -7.48 -0.57 1.07
C GLU A 31 -7.83 0.83 1.56
N PHE A 32 -8.76 1.48 0.85
CA PHE A 32 -9.27 2.81 1.16
C PHE A 32 -10.75 2.73 1.51
N THR A 33 -11.24 3.71 2.28
CA THR A 33 -12.68 3.84 2.59
C THR A 33 -13.56 4.15 1.37
N GLY A 34 -12.97 4.43 0.21
CA GLY A 34 -13.68 4.67 -1.03
C GLY A 34 -12.74 4.73 -2.23
N LEU A 35 -13.30 4.65 -3.44
CA LEU A 35 -12.53 4.54 -4.69
C LEU A 35 -12.56 5.83 -5.52
N CYS A 36 -13.71 6.51 -5.60
CA CYS A 36 -13.87 7.73 -6.40
C CYS A 36 -14.73 8.73 -5.64
N TYR A 37 -14.19 9.92 -5.37
CA TYR A 37 -14.86 10.92 -4.55
C TYR A 37 -16.07 11.56 -5.25
N SER A 38 -15.97 11.78 -6.55
CA SER A 38 -17.04 12.35 -7.38
C SER A 38 -16.85 11.98 -8.85
N ASP A 39 -17.90 12.12 -9.67
CA ASP A 39 -17.82 11.82 -11.10
C ASP A 39 -16.73 12.61 -11.83
N ALA A 40 -16.45 13.84 -11.40
CA ALA A 40 -15.38 14.66 -11.94
C ALA A 40 -13.97 14.08 -11.68
N CYS A 41 -13.84 13.21 -10.67
CA CYS A 41 -12.59 12.54 -10.31
C CYS A 41 -12.44 11.18 -11.00
N LYS A 42 -13.41 10.73 -11.81
CA LYS A 42 -13.29 9.48 -12.57
C LYS A 42 -12.22 9.61 -13.64
N PRO A 43 -11.21 8.72 -13.65
CA PRO A 43 -10.22 8.70 -14.72
C PRO A 43 -10.87 8.38 -16.07
N SER A 44 -10.38 9.02 -17.12
CA SER A 44 -10.76 8.80 -18.51
C SER A 44 -9.58 8.26 -19.31
N LEU A 45 -9.85 7.50 -20.37
CA LEU A 45 -8.83 7.07 -21.33
C LEU A 45 -8.20 8.25 -22.10
N PHE A 46 -8.88 9.40 -22.14
CA PHE A 46 -8.41 10.61 -22.80
C PHE A 46 -7.67 11.57 -21.86
N ASP A 47 -7.50 11.22 -20.58
CA ASP A 47 -6.74 12.05 -19.65
C ASP A 47 -5.24 12.01 -19.99
N SER A 48 -4.60 13.17 -20.08
CA SER A 48 -3.15 13.25 -19.93
C SER A 48 -2.72 12.77 -18.53
N SER A 49 -1.44 12.40 -18.37
CA SER A 49 -0.89 11.97 -17.08
C SER A 49 -1.14 12.98 -15.96
N LYS A 50 -1.05 14.29 -16.27
CA LYS A 50 -1.32 15.37 -15.31
C LYS A 50 -2.79 15.44 -14.89
N GLN A 51 -3.72 15.28 -15.84
CA GLN A 51 -5.15 15.25 -15.54
C GLN A 51 -5.50 14.03 -14.69
N ARG A 52 -5.00 12.85 -15.07
CA ARG A 52 -5.21 11.61 -14.31
C ARG A 52 -4.69 11.75 -12.87
N TYR A 53 -3.46 12.26 -12.69
CA TYR A 53 -2.90 12.51 -11.36
C TYR A 53 -3.78 13.46 -10.54
N THR A 54 -4.20 14.58 -11.13
CA THR A 54 -5.02 15.58 -10.42
C THR A 54 -6.35 15.00 -9.95
N LYS A 55 -6.99 14.16 -10.79
CA LYS A 55 -8.24 13.46 -10.44
C LYS A 55 -8.04 12.44 -9.32
N LEU A 56 -7.02 11.59 -9.44
CA LEU A 56 -6.71 10.58 -8.42
C LEU A 56 -6.32 11.22 -7.09
N LYS A 57 -5.50 12.27 -7.13
CA LYS A 57 -5.12 13.06 -5.95
C LYS A 57 -6.35 13.56 -5.19
N ARG A 58 -7.31 14.17 -5.89
CA ARG A 58 -8.57 14.62 -5.27
C ARG A 58 -9.35 13.47 -4.64
N SER A 59 -9.42 12.30 -5.26
CA SER A 59 -10.07 11.14 -4.65
C SER A 59 -9.36 10.69 -3.38
N VAL A 60 -8.04 10.50 -3.42
CA VAL A 60 -7.29 9.98 -2.25
C VAL A 60 -7.20 10.98 -1.10
N GLU A 61 -7.27 12.28 -1.36
CA GLU A 61 -7.33 13.32 -0.31
C GLU A 61 -8.66 13.30 0.47
N ASN A 62 -9.72 12.68 -0.07
CA ASN A 62 -11.04 12.61 0.56
C ASN A 62 -11.36 11.23 1.16
N PHE A 63 -10.45 10.26 1.05
CA PHE A 63 -10.63 8.93 1.63
C PHE A 63 -9.49 8.61 2.60
N THR A 64 -9.80 7.76 3.59
CA THR A 64 -8.79 7.28 4.53
C THR A 64 -8.26 5.93 4.05
N LEU A 65 -6.94 5.76 4.09
CA LEU A 65 -6.32 4.45 3.96
C LEU A 65 -6.60 3.68 5.26
N CYS A 66 -7.35 2.59 5.18
CA CYS A 66 -7.74 1.81 6.36
C CYS A 66 -6.92 0.52 6.55
N GLN A 67 -6.25 0.03 5.50
CA GLN A 67 -5.39 -1.16 5.59
C GLN A 67 -4.21 -1.05 4.63
N ILE A 68 -3.04 -1.54 5.06
CA ILE A 68 -1.86 -1.76 4.21
C ILE A 68 -1.53 -3.25 4.23
N GLY A 69 -1.55 -3.88 3.07
CA GLY A 69 -0.95 -5.20 2.85
C GLY A 69 0.55 -5.04 2.58
N LEU A 70 1.37 -5.83 3.29
CA LEU A 70 2.82 -5.85 3.12
C LEU A 70 3.28 -7.31 3.03
N THR A 71 4.04 -7.64 1.98
CA THR A 71 4.72 -8.94 1.86
C THR A 71 6.18 -8.72 1.54
N THR A 72 7.06 -9.39 2.30
CA THR A 72 8.52 -9.32 2.16
C THR A 72 9.04 -10.59 1.48
N PHE A 73 9.85 -10.44 0.44
CA PHE A 73 10.45 -11.56 -0.27
C PHE A 73 11.96 -11.54 -0.09
N LYS A 74 12.52 -12.69 0.27
CA LYS A 74 13.96 -12.88 0.43
C LYS A 74 14.36 -14.14 -0.32
N GLY A 75 15.29 -14.00 -1.25
CA GLY A 75 15.93 -15.10 -1.95
C GLY A 75 16.81 -15.89 -0.99
N SER A 76 16.65 -17.21 -1.01
CA SER A 76 17.61 -18.11 -0.37
C SER A 76 18.72 -18.42 -1.37
N VAL A 77 19.95 -17.99 -1.09
CA VAL A 77 21.13 -18.52 -1.77
C VAL A 77 21.46 -19.84 -1.09
N SER A 78 21.17 -20.97 -1.74
CA SER A 78 21.71 -22.27 -1.35
C SER A 78 23.15 -22.33 -1.87
N GLU A 79 24.13 -22.26 -0.97
CA GLU A 79 25.51 -22.62 -1.31
C GLU A 79 25.52 -24.13 -1.62
N ASN A 80 25.95 -24.48 -2.84
CA ASN A 80 26.26 -25.86 -3.25
C ASN A 80 27.66 -26.25 -2.81
#